data_AF-A0A929IR53-F1
#
_entry.id   AF-A0A929IR53-F1
#
_cell.length_a   1.000
_cell.length_b   1.000
_cell.length_c   1.000
_cell.angle_alpha   90.00
_cell.angle_beta   90.00
_cell.angle_gamma   90.00
#
_symmetry.space_group_name_H-M   'P 1'
#
loop_
_entity.id
_entity.type
_entity.pdbx_description
1 polymer ?
#
loop_
_entity_poly.entity_id
_entity_poly.type
_entity_poly.pdbx_seq_one_letter_code
_entity_poly.pdbx_strand_id
1 'polypeptide(L)'
;MTSYDAPLADMRFLLHDLGLLKSVNGLPGLEEATGDLVDAVLEEANKLARDKLAPINHAADLAGGSKMENGVVRTPDGWKEAYDAFVEGGWNAVPFNPDFGGQGLP
;
A
#
# COMPACT_ATOMS: atom_id res chain seq x y z
N MET A 1 7.39 20.88 -0.37
CA MET A 1 6.52 19.70 -0.24
C MET A 1 7.18 18.60 -1.03
N THR A 2 7.57 17.49 -0.39
CA THR A 2 8.26 16.40 -1.06
C THR A 2 7.20 15.58 -1.80
N SER A 3 7.18 15.63 -3.12
CA SER A 3 6.34 14.73 -3.92
C SER A 3 6.92 13.32 -3.84
N TYR A 4 6.05 12.32 -3.69
CA TYR A 4 6.42 10.91 -3.79
C TYR A 4 5.73 10.34 -5.01
N ASP A 5 6.51 9.72 -5.90
CA ASP A 5 6.00 8.90 -6.98
C ASP A 5 6.69 7.54 -6.88
N ALA A 6 5.92 6.46 -6.79
CA ALA A 6 6.46 5.12 -6.76
C ALA A 6 7.17 4.82 -8.09
N PRO A 7 8.31 4.11 -8.07
CA PRO A 7 9.07 3.77 -9.28
C PRO A 7 8.41 2.60 -10.04
N LEU A 8 7.18 2.80 -10.51
CA LEU A 8 6.36 1.73 -11.09
C LEU A 8 7.00 1.10 -12.33
N ALA A 9 7.75 1.87 -13.12
CA ALA A 9 8.46 1.33 -14.28
C ALA A 9 9.50 0.28 -13.89
N ASP A 10 10.24 0.51 -12.81
CA ASP A 10 11.26 -0.43 -12.31
C ASP A 10 10.60 -1.65 -11.68
N MET A 11 9.55 -1.45 -10.88
CA MET A 11 8.75 -2.55 -10.31
C MET A 11 8.17 -3.46 -11.40
N ARG A 12 7.62 -2.88 -12.47
CA ARG A 12 7.10 -3.61 -13.63
C ARG A 12 8.16 -4.36 -14.38
N PHE A 13 9.34 -3.76 -14.56
CA PHE A 13 10.47 -4.44 -15.19
C PHE A 13 10.86 -5.71 -14.42
N LEU A 14 10.93 -5.64 -13.09
CA LEU A 14 11.22 -6.82 -12.27
C LEU A 14 10.11 -7.88 -12.38
N LEU A 15 8.85 -7.47 -12.33
CA LEU A 15 7.70 -8.37 -12.34
C LEU A 15 7.52 -9.06 -13.70
N HIS A 16 7.58 -8.29 -14.79
CA HIS A 16 7.28 -8.77 -16.14
C HIS A 16 8.53 -9.21 -16.91
N ASP A 17 9.53 -8.33 -17.05
CA ASP A 17 10.69 -8.57 -17.91
C ASP A 17 11.71 -9.54 -17.29
N LEU A 18 11.92 -9.46 -15.96
CA LEU A 18 12.76 -10.44 -15.24
C LEU A 18 11.98 -11.70 -14.82
N GLY A 19 10.68 -11.76 -15.08
CA GLY A 19 9.85 -12.95 -14.88
C GLY A 19 9.57 -13.30 -13.42
N LEU A 20 9.66 -12.35 -12.49
CA LEU A 20 9.30 -12.61 -11.09
C LEU A 20 7.83 -12.95 -10.96
N LEU A 21 6.93 -12.24 -11.66
CA LEU A 21 5.51 -12.54 -11.61
C LEU A 21 5.20 -13.94 -12.17
N LYS A 22 5.85 -14.32 -13.27
CA LYS A 22 5.74 -15.68 -13.81
C LYS A 22 6.20 -16.74 -12.81
N SER A 23 7.24 -16.45 -12.04
CA SER A 23 7.77 -17.35 -11.01
C SER A 23 6.77 -17.52 -9.86
N VAL A 24 6.11 -16.43 -9.46
CA VAL A 24 5.05 -16.43 -8.43
C VAL A 24 3.81 -17.17 -8.91
N ASN A 25 3.31 -16.87 -10.11
CA ASN A 25 2.10 -17.50 -10.68
C ASN A 25 2.29 -19.00 -10.96
N GLY A 26 3.53 -19.49 -11.00
CA GLY A 26 3.84 -20.91 -11.11
C GLY A 26 3.70 -21.68 -9.79
N LEU A 27 3.47 -21.00 -8.67
CA LEU A 27 3.28 -21.62 -7.36
C LEU A 27 1.80 -21.97 -7.14
N PRO A 28 1.50 -23.14 -6.53
CA PRO A 28 0.12 -23.55 -6.27
C PRO A 28 -0.63 -22.53 -5.40
N GLY A 29 -1.80 -22.09 -5.87
CA GLY A 29 -2.68 -21.16 -5.17
C GLY A 29 -2.41 -19.67 -5.43
N LEU A 30 -1.46 -19.33 -6.31
CA LEU A 30 -1.11 -17.95 -6.70
C LEU A 30 -1.36 -17.67 -8.19
N GLU A 31 -2.10 -18.54 -8.87
CA GLU A 31 -2.35 -18.45 -10.31
C GLU A 31 -3.20 -17.23 -10.70
N GLU A 32 -3.95 -16.67 -9.74
CA GLU A 32 -4.85 -15.53 -9.94
C GLU A 32 -4.14 -14.16 -9.96
N ALA A 33 -2.85 -14.10 -9.61
CA ALA A 33 -2.04 -12.88 -9.66
C ALA A 33 -1.65 -12.52 -11.11
N THR A 34 -2.63 -12.15 -11.92
CA THR A 34 -2.40 -11.80 -13.34
C THR A 34 -1.61 -10.50 -13.49
N GLY A 35 -0.93 -10.32 -14.64
CA GLY A 35 -0.16 -9.10 -14.92
C GLY A 35 -1.00 -7.83 -14.81
N ASP A 36 -2.17 -7.82 -15.44
CA ASP A 36 -3.09 -6.67 -15.40
C ASP A 36 -3.58 -6.37 -13.98
N LEU A 37 -3.86 -7.41 -13.18
CA LEU A 37 -4.25 -7.25 -11.78
C LEU A 37 -3.12 -6.60 -10.96
N VAL A 38 -1.90 -7.13 -11.07
CA VAL A 38 -0.73 -6.60 -10.36
C VAL A 38 -0.44 -5.16 -10.79
N ASP A 39 -0.53 -4.85 -12.08
CA ASP A 39 -0.32 -3.50 -12.59
C ASP A 39 -1.36 -2.51 -12.06
N ALA A 40 -2.62 -2.91 -11.98
CA ALA A 40 -3.68 -2.10 -11.39
C ALA A 40 -3.43 -1.86 -9.89
N VAL A 41 -3.04 -2.90 -9.15
CA VAL A 41 -2.70 -2.81 -7.72
C VAL A 41 -1.54 -1.84 -7.50
N LEU A 42 -0.49 -1.91 -8.32
CA LEU A 42 0.66 -1.00 -8.24
C LEU A 42 0.26 0.47 -8.48
N GLU A 43 -0.60 0.75 -9.46
CA GLU A 43 -1.09 2.10 -9.72
C GLU A 43 -1.93 2.66 -8.57
N GLU A 44 -2.87 1.87 -8.04
CA GLU A 44 -3.72 2.32 -6.94
C GLU A 44 -2.92 2.49 -5.63
N ALA A 45 -1.94 1.62 -5.37
CA ALA A 45 -1.02 1.78 -4.25
C ALA A 45 -0.18 3.07 -4.38
N ASN A 46 0.32 3.37 -5.59
CA ASN A 46 1.03 4.62 -5.86
C ASN A 46 0.14 5.84 -5.61
N LYS A 47 -1.12 5.82 -6.06
CA LYS A 47 -2.08 6.90 -5.80
C LYS A 47 -2.30 7.11 -4.30
N LEU A 48 -2.51 6.05 -3.53
CA LEU A 48 -2.62 6.16 -2.06
C LEU A 48 -1.37 6.80 -1.46
N ALA A 49 -0.19 6.30 -1.83
CA ALA A 49 1.07 6.77 -1.29
C ALA A 49 1.32 8.25 -1.64
N ARG A 50 1.11 8.63 -2.90
CA ARG A 50 1.31 10.00 -3.39
C ARG A 50 0.27 10.98 -2.86
N ASP A 51 -1.01 10.61 -2.88
CA ASP A 51 -2.11 11.55 -2.67
C ASP A 51 -2.57 11.60 -1.20
N LYS A 52 -2.31 10.56 -0.41
CA LYS A 52 -2.71 10.50 1.02
C LYS A 52 -1.52 10.49 1.99
N LEU A 53 -0.50 9.68 1.73
CA LEU A 53 0.61 9.49 2.69
C LEU A 53 1.70 10.56 2.57
N ALA A 54 2.17 10.84 1.36
CA ALA A 54 3.26 11.78 1.14
C ALA A 54 2.96 13.22 1.62
N PRO A 55 1.75 13.77 1.45
CA PRO A 55 1.44 15.13 1.90
C PRO A 55 1.54 15.31 3.42
N ILE A 56 1.23 14.26 4.20
CA ILE A 56 1.19 14.34 5.66
C ILE A 56 2.54 14.00 6.30
N ASN A 57 3.42 13.31 5.59
CA ASN A 57 4.65 12.72 6.15
C ASN A 57 5.54 13.76 6.86
N HIS A 58 5.97 14.81 6.16
CA HIS A 58 6.89 15.79 6.74
C HIS A 58 6.22 16.67 7.80
N ALA A 59 4.95 17.05 7.59
CA ALA A 59 4.22 17.87 8.56
C ALA A 59 4.01 17.11 9.88
N ALA A 60 3.69 15.82 9.81
CA ALA A 60 3.52 14.97 10.99
C ALA A 60 4.84 14.75 11.76
N ASP A 61 5.97 14.64 11.05
CA ASP A 61 7.30 14.57 11.67
C ASP A 61 7.63 15.87 12.42
N LEU A 62 7.44 17.04 11.79
CA LEU A 62 7.65 18.34 12.42
C LEU A 62 6.72 18.60 13.62
N ALA A 63 5.55 17.97 13.65
CA ALA A 63 4.62 18.05 14.79
C ALA A 63 5.13 17.31 16.05
N GLY A 64 6.24 16.57 15.93
CA GLY A 64 6.86 15.81 17.02
C GLY A 64 6.27 14.41 17.21
N GLY A 65 5.53 13.90 16.22
CA GLY A 65 4.92 12.56 16.25
C GLY A 65 3.71 12.44 17.17
N SER A 66 3.38 11.20 17.55
CA SER A 66 2.21 10.91 18.38
C SER A 66 2.42 11.35 19.84
N LYS A 67 1.36 11.84 20.48
CA LYS A 67 1.39 12.31 21.87
C LYS A 67 0.49 11.46 22.75
N MET A 68 0.94 11.20 23.98
CA MET A 68 0.12 10.54 25.00
C MET A 68 -0.57 11.60 25.86
N GLU A 69 -1.89 11.57 25.93
CA GLU A 69 -2.70 12.49 26.72
C GLU A 69 -3.77 11.70 27.49
N ASN A 70 -3.74 11.75 28.83
CA ASN A 70 -4.72 11.09 29.70
C ASN A 70 -4.91 9.58 29.39
N GLY A 71 -3.84 8.88 29.02
CA GLY A 71 -3.87 7.47 28.67
C GLY A 71 -4.29 7.16 27.22
N VAL A 72 -4.50 8.18 26.39
CA VAL A 72 -4.84 8.04 24.96
C VAL A 72 -3.69 8.53 24.10
N VAL A 73 -3.28 7.73 23.12
CA VAL A 73 -2.31 8.14 22.09
C VAL A 73 -3.05 8.88 20.98
N ARG A 74 -2.63 10.10 20.69
CA ARG A 74 -3.13 10.93 19.59
C ARG A 74 -2.08 11.03 18.49
N THR A 75 -2.45 10.63 17.28
CA THR A 75 -1.61 10.78 16.09
C THR A 75 -1.65 12.21 15.55
N PRO A 76 -0.62 12.67 14.84
CA PRO A 76 -0.66 13.95 14.13
C PRO A 76 -1.81 14.01 13.11
N ASP A 77 -2.21 15.23 12.77
CA ASP A 77 -3.29 15.50 11.81
C ASP A 77 -3.05 14.79 10.47
N GLY A 78 -4.12 14.29 9.85
CA GLY A 78 -4.10 13.60 8.57
C GLY A 78 -3.82 12.11 8.63
N TRP A 79 -3.18 11.60 9.70
CA TRP A 79 -2.90 10.16 9.81
C TRP A 79 -4.15 9.32 10.00
N LYS A 80 -5.16 9.85 10.70
CA LYS A 80 -6.44 9.13 10.86
C LYS A 80 -7.12 8.97 9.50
N GLU A 81 -7.23 10.05 8.74
CA GLU A 81 -7.88 10.07 7.43
C GLU A 81 -7.11 9.22 6.41
N ALA A 82 -5.78 9.24 6.46
CA ALA A 82 -4.95 8.36 5.64
C ALA A 82 -5.11 6.88 6.01
N TYR A 83 -5.26 6.56 7.29
CA TYR A 83 -5.53 5.20 7.74
C TYR A 83 -6.93 4.73 7.35
N ASP A 84 -7.95 5.59 7.46
CA ASP A 84 -9.30 5.28 7.01
C ASP A 84 -9.29 4.95 5.50
N ALA A 85 -8.59 5.74 4.67
CA ALA A 85 -8.41 5.45 3.24
C ALA A 85 -7.63 4.15 2.97
N PHE A 86 -6.64 3.81 3.80
CA PHE A 86 -5.89 2.56 3.71
C PHE A 86 -6.80 1.34 3.99
N VAL A 87 -7.65 1.44 5.01
CA VAL A 87 -8.61 0.37 5.36
C VAL A 87 -9.74 0.26 4.33
N GLU A 88 -10.30 1.38 3.88
CA GLU A 88 -11.35 1.42 2.85
C GLU A 88 -10.88 0.83 1.52
N GLY A 89 -9.60 1.01 1.17
CA GLY A 89 -9.00 0.38 0.00
C GLY A 89 -8.65 -1.11 0.19
N GLY A 90 -8.89 -1.69 1.36
CA GLY A 90 -8.58 -3.09 1.66
C GLY A 90 -7.08 -3.40 1.76
N TRP A 91 -6.23 -2.37 1.83
CA TRP A 91 -4.78 -2.51 1.80
C TRP A 91 -4.21 -3.22 3.04
N ASN A 92 -4.95 -3.20 4.15
CA ASN A 92 -4.63 -3.90 5.38
C ASN A 92 -4.79 -5.43 5.28
N ALA A 93 -5.32 -5.97 4.16
CA ALA A 93 -5.65 -7.38 4.02
C ALA A 93 -5.24 -8.01 2.68
N VAL A 94 -4.32 -7.36 1.93
CA VAL A 94 -3.88 -7.81 0.61
C VAL A 94 -3.45 -9.29 0.58
N PRO A 95 -2.57 -9.78 1.46
CA PRO A 95 -2.12 -11.17 1.41
C PRO A 95 -3.01 -12.14 2.21
N PHE A 96 -4.07 -11.66 2.85
CA PHE A 96 -4.85 -12.48 3.77
C PHE A 96 -5.88 -13.35 3.05
N ASN A 97 -6.30 -14.42 3.73
CA ASN A 97 -7.25 -15.40 3.19
C ASN A 97 -8.60 -14.73 2.85
N PRO A 98 -9.12 -14.91 1.62
CA PRO A 98 -10.43 -14.41 1.21
C PRO A 98 -11.60 -14.84 2.10
N ASP A 99 -11.56 -16.01 2.73
CA ASP A 99 -12.60 -16.49 3.65
C ASP A 99 -12.76 -15.59 4.89
N PHE A 100 -11.73 -14.80 5.21
CA PHE A 100 -11.74 -13.82 6.31
C PHE A 100 -11.69 -12.37 5.80
N GLY A 101 -11.98 -12.14 4.52
CA GLY A 101 -12.05 -10.81 3.91
C GLY A 101 -10.72 -10.27 3.38
N GLY A 102 -9.70 -11.12 3.19
CA GLY A 102 -8.48 -10.73 2.49
C GLY A 102 -8.59 -10.82 0.96
N GLN A 103 -7.52 -10.41 0.26
CA GLN A 103 -7.51 -10.41 -1.21
C GLN A 103 -6.79 -11.63 -1.82
N GLY A 104 -6.11 -12.44 -1.01
CA GLY A 104 -5.41 -13.64 -1.48
C GLY A 104 -4.24 -13.37 -2.44
N LEU A 105 -3.69 -12.15 -2.46
CA LEU A 105 -2.56 -11.83 -3.31
C LEU A 105 -1.22 -12.33 -2.72
N PRO A 106 -0.21 -12.63 -3.57
CA PRO A 106 1.12 -13.05 -3.15
C PRO A 106 1.87 -12.08 -2.22
#